data_AF-A0A9D1KBU8-F1
#
_entry.id   AF-A0A9D1KBU8-F1
#
_cell.length_a   1.000
_cell.length_b   1.000
_cell.length_c   1.000
_cell.angle_alpha   90.00
_cell.angle_beta   90.00
_cell.angle_gamma   90.00
#
_symmetry.space_group_name_H-M   'P 1'
#
loop_
_entity.id
_entity.type
_entity.pdbx_description
1 polymer ?
#
loop_
_entity_poly.entity_id
_entity_poly.type
_entity_poly.pdbx_seq_one_letter_code
_entity_poly.pdbx_strand_id
1 'polypeptide(L)'
;MKEEKKKEENKYIKFIKDLYQSKRGRAILFFIFYFIFFFVLISLIRTNYSSNRNVNPNNDNSVSTEYKLDGIKNGNYHFTREENINGVITNFTGDKTDNKTEGVMTLNNTFTNYFIYDNINLIKTTDKYEVTTDLYHFNNITADYNIENILKRSTLISKTEYETGNTLYNYEITSNTIDSILNGTNIDIADIPNSIILESNEDDEVVKITYNLSSYATYINNAPTTISIIITYSNFGEIENIEVPES
;
A
#
# COMPACT_ATOMS: atom_id res chain seq x y z
N MET A 1 -43.79 45.70 -46.05
CA MET A 1 -43.96 44.24 -46.19
C MET A 1 -42.64 43.61 -45.73
N LYS A 2 -42.58 43.06 -44.51
CA LYS A 2 -41.37 42.42 -43.97
C LYS A 2 -41.51 40.93 -44.19
N GLU A 3 -40.66 40.35 -45.03
CA GLU A 3 -40.56 38.90 -45.20
C GLU A 3 -40.02 38.26 -43.91
N GLU A 4 -40.85 37.45 -43.26
CA GLU A 4 -40.42 36.55 -42.18
C GLU A 4 -39.63 35.39 -42.78
N LYS A 5 -38.31 35.39 -42.58
CA LYS A 5 -37.47 34.21 -42.86
C LYS A 5 -37.84 33.09 -41.90
N LYS A 6 -38.58 32.08 -42.38
CA LYS A 6 -38.76 30.80 -41.69
C LYS A 6 -37.39 30.18 -41.43
N LYS A 7 -37.00 30.09 -40.16
CA LYS A 7 -35.84 29.29 -39.73
C LYS A 7 -36.14 27.83 -40.03
N GLU A 8 -35.35 27.21 -40.92
CA GLU A 8 -35.35 25.75 -41.07
C GLU A 8 -34.96 25.12 -39.74
N GLU A 9 -35.94 24.52 -39.04
CA GLU A 9 -35.65 23.74 -37.84
C GLU A 9 -34.77 22.55 -38.24
N ASN A 10 -33.61 22.45 -37.58
CA ASN A 10 -32.67 21.35 -37.79
C ASN A 10 -33.39 20.00 -37.61
N LYS A 11 -33.28 19.12 -38.60
CA LYS A 11 -33.95 17.81 -38.68
C LYS A 11 -33.81 16.97 -37.41
N TYR A 12 -32.67 17.09 -36.72
CA TYR A 12 -32.41 16.41 -35.45
C TYR A 12 -33.22 16.98 -34.28
N ILE A 13 -33.39 18.30 -34.22
CA ILE A 13 -34.17 18.98 -33.16
C ILE A 13 -35.65 18.62 -33.30
N LYS A 14 -36.15 18.59 -34.54
CA LYS A 14 -37.53 18.19 -34.84
C LYS A 14 -37.77 16.73 -34.43
N PHE A 15 -36.85 15.82 -34.76
CA PHE A 15 -36.94 14.42 -34.37
C PHE A 15 -36.96 14.20 -32.85
N ILE A 16 -36.11 14.91 -32.10
CA ILE A 16 -36.10 14.85 -30.62
C ILE A 16 -37.41 15.38 -30.04
N LYS A 17 -37.94 16.48 -30.60
CA LYS A 17 -39.20 17.08 -30.19
C LYS A 17 -40.38 16.15 -30.43
N ASP A 18 -40.40 15.44 -31.56
CA ASP A 18 -41.43 14.46 -31.92
C ASP A 18 -41.38 13.24 -30.98
N LEU A 19 -40.18 12.77 -30.62
CA LEU A 19 -40.01 11.69 -29.64
C LEU A 19 -40.48 12.10 -28.23
N TYR A 20 -40.22 13.34 -27.81
CA TYR A 20 -40.60 13.84 -26.48
C TYR A 20 -42.12 13.95 -26.28
N GLN A 21 -42.89 14.11 -27.36
CA GLN A 21 -44.34 14.24 -27.27
C GLN A 21 -45.05 12.92 -26.96
N SER A 22 -44.45 11.77 -27.24
CA SER A 22 -45.07 10.45 -26.99
C SER A 22 -44.60 9.82 -25.68
N LYS A 23 -45.47 9.04 -25.01
CA LYS A 23 -45.08 8.30 -23.78
C LYS A 23 -43.96 7.29 -24.06
N ARG A 24 -44.00 6.62 -25.22
CA ARG A 24 -42.97 5.65 -25.64
C ARG A 24 -41.66 6.34 -26.06
N GLY A 25 -41.74 7.47 -26.76
CA GLY A 25 -40.56 8.24 -27.17
C GLY A 25 -39.83 8.90 -26.00
N ARG A 26 -40.55 9.33 -24.94
CA ARG A 26 -39.92 9.75 -23.68
C ARG A 26 -39.12 8.63 -23.00
N ALA A 27 -39.63 7.39 -23.02
CA ALA A 27 -38.89 6.24 -22.49
C ALA A 27 -37.63 5.93 -23.31
N ILE A 28 -37.71 6.05 -24.64
CA ILE A 28 -36.56 5.87 -25.54
C ILE A 28 -35.50 6.96 -25.28
N LEU A 29 -35.91 8.22 -25.15
CA LEU A 29 -35.00 9.33 -24.83
C LEU A 29 -34.34 9.15 -23.46
N PHE A 30 -35.10 8.68 -22.46
CA PHE A 30 -34.57 8.35 -21.14
C PHE A 30 -33.51 7.25 -21.22
N PHE A 31 -33.76 6.17 -21.97
CA PHE A 31 -32.79 5.09 -22.14
C PHE A 31 -31.50 5.56 -22.84
N ILE A 32 -31.61 6.36 -23.91
CA ILE A 32 -30.45 6.91 -24.62
C ILE A 32 -29.64 7.85 -23.71
N PHE A 33 -30.33 8.68 -22.91
CA PHE A 33 -29.68 9.54 -21.94
C PHE A 33 -28.88 8.73 -20.92
N TYR A 34 -29.48 7.69 -20.32
CA TYR A 34 -28.79 6.83 -19.38
C TYR A 34 -27.62 6.07 -20.02
N PHE A 35 -27.76 5.60 -21.26
CA PHE A 35 -26.68 4.95 -21.98
C PHE A 35 -25.47 5.87 -22.14
N ILE A 36 -25.69 7.13 -22.56
CA ILE A 36 -24.62 8.13 -22.67
C ILE A 36 -24.05 8.48 -21.29
N PHE A 37 -24.91 8.66 -20.29
CA PHE A 37 -24.52 8.95 -18.92
C PHE A 37 -23.60 7.87 -18.34
N PHE A 38 -23.98 6.61 -18.45
CA PHE A 38 -23.14 5.48 -17.99
C PHE A 38 -21.88 5.33 -18.83
N PHE A 39 -21.92 5.59 -20.14
CA PHE A 39 -20.74 5.56 -20.99
C PHE A 39 -19.70 6.64 -20.58
N VAL A 40 -20.17 7.85 -20.27
CA VAL A 40 -19.32 8.92 -19.73
C VAL A 40 -18.81 8.56 -18.35
N LEU A 41 -19.65 8.00 -17.47
CA LEU A 41 -19.25 7.55 -16.14
C LEU A 41 -18.12 6.49 -16.21
N ILE A 42 -18.29 5.46 -17.05
CA ILE A 42 -17.29 4.41 -17.27
C ILE A 42 -16.01 5.00 -17.88
N SER A 43 -16.14 5.94 -18.81
CA SER A 43 -14.98 6.62 -19.40
C SER A 43 -14.22 7.45 -18.36
N LEU A 44 -14.92 8.19 -17.49
CA LEU A 44 -14.32 8.98 -16.41
C LEU A 44 -13.64 8.09 -15.37
N ILE A 45 -14.27 6.98 -14.99
CA ILE A 45 -13.66 5.96 -14.11
C ILE A 45 -12.37 5.44 -14.76
N ARG A 46 -12.40 5.08 -16.05
CA ARG A 46 -11.23 4.56 -16.76
C ARG A 46 -10.13 5.59 -17.00
N THR A 47 -10.46 6.89 -17.14
CA THR A 47 -9.45 7.96 -17.27
C THR A 47 -8.87 8.40 -15.93
N ASN A 48 -9.58 8.20 -14.81
CA ASN A 48 -9.00 8.35 -13.47
C ASN A 48 -8.16 7.14 -13.05
N TYR A 49 -8.29 6.00 -13.75
CA TYR A 49 -7.19 5.02 -13.88
C TYR A 49 -6.14 5.52 -14.87
N SER A 50 -5.64 6.74 -14.66
CA SER A 50 -4.40 7.16 -15.26
C SER A 50 -3.32 6.28 -14.65
N SER A 51 -2.85 5.32 -15.43
CA SER A 51 -1.52 4.75 -15.27
C SER A 51 -0.55 5.91 -15.06
N ASN A 52 -0.03 6.05 -13.84
CA ASN A 52 1.02 7.00 -13.56
C ASN A 52 2.27 6.52 -14.30
N ARG A 53 2.38 6.98 -15.55
CA ARG A 53 3.61 6.98 -16.32
C ARG A 53 4.66 7.73 -15.51
N ASN A 54 5.77 7.04 -15.27
CA ASN A 54 7.07 7.59 -14.91
C ASN A 54 7.03 8.62 -13.78
N VAL A 55 6.97 8.13 -12.54
CA VAL A 55 7.54 8.88 -11.42
C VAL A 55 9.05 8.87 -11.64
N ASN A 56 9.57 10.00 -12.14
CA ASN A 56 11.00 10.30 -12.12
C ASN A 56 11.41 10.41 -10.63
N PRO A 57 12.32 9.57 -10.11
CA PRO A 57 12.62 9.53 -8.68
C PRO A 57 13.38 10.78 -8.17
N ASN A 58 13.68 11.74 -9.05
CA ASN A 58 14.55 12.88 -8.75
C ASN A 58 13.81 14.20 -8.40
N ASN A 59 12.49 14.17 -8.15
CA ASN A 59 11.82 15.32 -7.56
C ASN A 59 11.55 15.04 -6.08
N ASP A 60 12.48 15.49 -5.24
CA ASP A 60 12.40 15.66 -3.77
C ASP A 60 11.32 16.67 -3.35
N ASN A 61 10.12 16.55 -3.90
CA ASN A 61 8.96 17.11 -3.25
C ASN A 61 8.54 16.10 -2.20
N SER A 62 9.07 16.26 -0.98
CA SER A 62 8.52 15.62 0.20
C SER A 62 7.02 15.86 0.17
N VAL A 63 6.24 14.82 -0.14
CA VAL A 63 4.81 14.85 0.11
C VAL A 63 4.71 15.12 1.61
N SER A 64 4.17 16.28 1.97
CA SER A 64 3.94 16.69 3.35
C SER A 64 2.95 15.71 3.96
N THR A 65 3.46 14.58 4.46
CA THR A 65 2.71 13.66 5.28
C THR A 65 2.59 14.26 6.67
N GLU A 66 1.42 14.14 7.28
CA GLU A 66 1.17 14.63 8.65
C GLU A 66 1.80 13.71 9.72
N TYR A 67 2.52 12.67 9.31
CA TYR A 67 3.29 11.78 10.18
C TYR A 67 4.78 11.81 9.83
N LYS A 68 5.60 11.43 10.81
CA LYS A 68 7.05 11.31 10.75
C LYS A 68 7.45 9.84 10.71
N LEU A 69 8.41 9.53 9.86
CA LEU A 69 9.06 8.22 9.77
C LEU A 69 10.49 8.29 10.29
N ASP A 70 10.87 9.37 10.96
CA ASP A 70 12.27 9.68 11.27
C ASP A 70 12.87 8.63 12.21
N GLY A 71 12.12 8.16 13.21
CA GLY A 71 12.53 7.09 14.11
C GLY A 71 12.85 5.79 13.36
N ILE A 72 12.00 5.41 12.41
CA ILE A 72 12.23 4.22 11.58
C ILE A 72 13.43 4.44 10.63
N LYS A 73 13.51 5.61 9.97
CA LYS A 73 14.57 5.92 9.00
C LYS A 73 15.95 6.04 9.64
N ASN A 74 16.02 6.50 10.88
CA ASN A 74 17.26 6.59 11.64
C ASN A 74 17.81 5.19 12.00
N GLY A 75 17.00 4.13 11.87
CA GLY A 75 17.46 2.75 12.04
C GLY A 75 17.87 2.39 13.46
N ASN A 76 17.40 3.13 14.47
CA ASN A 76 17.67 2.85 15.88
C ASN A 76 16.33 2.74 16.63
N TYR A 77 15.87 1.51 16.87
CA TYR A 77 14.58 1.24 17.53
C TYR A 77 14.44 -0.22 17.97
N HIS A 78 13.57 -0.44 18.95
CA HIS A 78 13.01 -1.74 19.29
C HIS A 78 11.78 -2.02 18.42
N PHE A 79 11.59 -3.27 17.99
CA PHE A 79 10.39 -3.66 17.24
C PHE A 79 9.84 -5.03 17.66
N THR A 80 8.53 -5.18 17.44
CA THR A 80 7.91 -6.49 17.29
C THR A 80 7.28 -6.61 15.92
N ARG A 81 7.33 -7.81 15.35
CA ARG A 81 6.75 -8.14 14.05
C ARG A 81 5.98 -9.45 14.16
N GLU A 82 4.71 -9.43 13.78
CA GLU A 82 3.89 -10.63 13.61
C GLU A 82 3.64 -10.86 12.12
N GLU A 83 4.01 -12.03 11.61
CA GLU A 83 3.65 -12.50 10.27
C GLU A 83 2.61 -13.61 10.41
N ASN A 84 1.43 -13.41 9.80
CA ASN A 84 0.40 -14.45 9.69
C ASN A 84 0.21 -14.81 8.23
N ILE A 85 0.71 -15.97 7.82
CA ILE A 85 0.62 -16.48 6.44
C ILE A 85 -0.22 -17.74 6.45
N ASN A 86 -1.38 -17.71 5.79
CA ASN A 86 -2.32 -18.84 5.74
C ASN A 86 -2.66 -19.42 7.13
N GLY A 87 -2.69 -18.59 8.18
CA GLY A 87 -2.95 -19.00 9.56
C GLY A 87 -1.72 -19.45 10.36
N VAL A 88 -0.54 -19.54 9.74
CA VAL A 88 0.72 -19.80 10.44
C VAL A 88 1.29 -18.47 10.94
N ILE A 89 1.40 -18.34 12.27
CA ILE A 89 1.89 -17.13 12.93
C ILE A 89 3.37 -17.30 13.29
N THR A 90 4.21 -16.40 12.79
CA THR A 90 5.61 -16.25 13.17
C THR A 90 5.79 -14.89 13.82
N ASN A 91 6.34 -14.86 15.03
CA ASN A 91 6.60 -13.63 15.77
C ASN A 91 8.10 -13.33 15.78
N PHE A 92 8.43 -12.06 15.72
CA PHE A 92 9.79 -11.57 15.88
C PHE A 92 9.79 -10.44 16.89
N THR A 93 10.80 -10.41 17.72
CA THR A 93 11.10 -9.29 18.61
C THR A 93 12.58 -9.02 18.47
N GLY A 94 12.96 -7.75 18.36
CA GLY A 94 14.35 -7.41 18.15
C GLY A 94 14.64 -5.94 18.29
N ASP A 95 15.93 -5.66 18.29
CA ASP A 95 16.50 -4.33 18.36
C ASP A 95 17.28 -4.08 17.07
N LYS A 96 17.16 -2.87 16.54
CA LYS A 96 17.87 -2.43 15.35
C LYS A 96 18.75 -1.24 15.72
N THR A 97 19.99 -1.26 15.22
CA THR A 97 20.90 -0.11 15.19
C THR A 97 21.61 -0.08 13.84
N ASP A 98 21.37 0.95 13.05
CA ASP A 98 21.90 1.13 11.69
C ASP A 98 21.59 -0.08 10.78
N ASN A 99 22.61 -0.78 10.32
CA ASN A 99 22.55 -1.97 9.46
C ASN A 99 22.54 -3.29 10.25
N LYS A 100 22.46 -3.21 11.59
CA LYS A 100 22.43 -4.37 12.48
C LYS A 100 21.06 -4.58 13.07
N THR A 101 20.68 -5.84 13.18
CA THR A 101 19.51 -6.24 13.94
C THR A 101 19.82 -7.49 14.71
N GLU A 102 19.43 -7.53 15.97
CA GLU A 102 19.44 -8.75 16.77
C GLU A 102 18.04 -9.01 17.31
N GLY A 103 17.71 -10.28 17.52
CA GLY A 103 16.40 -10.59 18.08
C GLY A 103 16.12 -12.07 18.20
N VAL A 104 14.85 -12.34 18.50
CA VAL A 104 14.30 -13.68 18.68
C VAL A 104 13.11 -13.88 17.76
N MET A 105 13.17 -14.93 16.94
CA MET A 105 12.05 -15.45 16.17
C MET A 105 11.33 -16.52 16.98
N THR A 106 10.00 -16.50 17.01
CA THR A 106 9.16 -17.50 17.66
C THR A 106 8.19 -18.09 16.66
N LEU A 107 8.27 -19.40 16.43
CA LEU A 107 7.35 -20.17 15.59
C LEU A 107 7.00 -21.48 16.30
N ASN A 108 5.70 -21.78 16.46
CA ASN A 108 5.23 -23.00 17.12
C ASN A 108 5.91 -23.24 18.49
N ASN A 109 6.04 -22.19 19.31
CA ASN A 109 6.74 -22.19 20.61
C ASN A 109 8.24 -22.54 20.55
N THR A 110 8.85 -22.56 19.37
CA THR A 110 10.29 -22.69 19.18
C THR A 110 10.89 -21.29 19.06
N PHE A 111 11.94 -21.03 19.84
CA PHE A 111 12.67 -19.77 19.86
C PHE A 111 14.00 -19.92 19.13
N THR A 112 14.24 -19.03 18.17
CA THR A 112 15.48 -18.98 17.40
C THR A 112 16.04 -17.58 17.45
N ASN A 113 17.21 -17.40 18.06
CA ASN A 113 17.90 -16.12 18.01
C ASN A 113 18.38 -15.88 16.59
N TYR A 114 18.24 -14.65 16.12
CA TYR A 114 18.70 -14.25 14.80
C TYR A 114 19.55 -12.98 14.90
N PHE A 115 20.34 -12.78 13.86
CA PHE A 115 21.15 -11.59 13.67
C PHE A 115 21.10 -11.19 12.20
N ILE A 116 21.07 -9.90 11.92
CA ILE A 116 21.13 -9.35 10.57
C ILE A 116 22.27 -8.35 10.55
N TYR A 117 23.15 -8.49 9.56
CA TYR A 117 24.26 -7.57 9.34
C TYR A 117 24.54 -7.42 7.86
N ASP A 118 24.55 -6.19 7.35
CA ASP A 118 24.78 -5.91 5.93
C ASP A 118 23.88 -6.75 4.99
N ASN A 119 22.59 -6.88 5.34
CA ASN A 119 21.59 -7.70 4.65
C ASN A 119 21.87 -9.22 4.64
N ILE A 120 22.81 -9.69 5.47
CA ILE A 120 23.05 -11.12 5.70
C ILE A 120 22.24 -11.53 6.92
N ASN A 121 21.30 -12.46 6.73
CA ASN A 121 20.54 -13.03 7.83
C ASN A 121 21.29 -14.23 8.41
N LEU A 122 21.39 -14.27 9.73
CA LEU A 122 22.02 -15.33 10.50
C LEU A 122 21.03 -15.86 11.54
N ILE A 123 21.06 -17.17 11.78
CA ILE A 123 20.34 -17.81 12.89
C ILE A 123 21.33 -18.50 13.81
N LYS A 124 21.07 -18.42 15.11
CA LYS A 124 21.88 -19.11 16.11
C LYS A 124 21.47 -20.57 16.18
N THR A 125 22.40 -21.46 15.88
CA THR A 125 22.30 -22.89 16.20
C THR A 125 23.01 -23.15 17.53
N THR A 126 23.23 -24.42 17.91
CA THR A 126 23.73 -24.80 19.25
C THR A 126 24.90 -23.94 19.74
N ASP A 127 25.92 -23.72 18.90
CA ASP A 127 27.16 -23.05 19.32
C ASP A 127 27.65 -21.96 18.34
N LYS A 128 26.94 -21.69 17.24
CA LYS A 128 27.40 -20.78 16.19
C LYS A 128 26.24 -20.13 15.42
N TYR A 129 26.55 -19.08 14.68
CA TYR A 129 25.61 -18.50 13.72
C TYR A 129 25.77 -19.15 12.34
N GLU A 130 24.64 -19.45 11.71
CA GLU A 130 24.59 -19.97 10.34
C GLU A 130 23.79 -19.03 9.45
N VAL A 131 24.24 -18.86 8.21
CA VAL A 131 23.55 -18.03 7.21
C VAL A 131 22.22 -18.65 6.83
N THR A 132 21.17 -17.83 6.76
CA THR A 132 19.85 -18.23 6.27
C THR A 132 19.34 -17.25 5.21
N THR A 133 18.50 -17.72 4.30
CA THR A 133 17.78 -16.87 3.35
C THR A 133 16.36 -16.55 3.82
N ASP A 134 15.83 -17.31 4.78
CA ASP A 134 14.40 -17.41 5.02
C ASP A 134 13.98 -16.82 6.37
N LEU A 135 14.58 -15.69 6.76
CA LEU A 135 14.30 -15.10 8.08
C LEU A 135 12.95 -14.38 8.12
N TYR A 136 12.69 -13.47 7.19
CA TYR A 136 11.42 -12.74 7.08
C TYR A 136 10.77 -13.01 5.73
N HIS A 137 9.45 -13.19 5.72
CA HIS A 137 8.71 -13.11 4.48
C HIS A 137 8.51 -11.64 4.10
N PHE A 138 8.54 -11.32 2.81
CA PHE A 138 8.31 -9.95 2.32
C PHE A 138 9.24 -8.90 2.98
N ASN A 139 10.49 -9.27 3.25
CA ASN A 139 11.52 -8.40 3.82
C ASN A 139 11.63 -7.07 3.05
N ASN A 140 11.59 -7.12 1.72
CA ASN A 140 11.73 -5.94 0.88
C ASN A 140 10.58 -4.93 1.08
N ILE A 141 9.34 -5.37 1.30
CA ILE A 141 8.19 -4.46 1.52
C ILE A 141 8.33 -3.69 2.83
N THR A 142 8.93 -4.35 3.81
CA THR A 142 9.00 -3.89 5.21
C THR A 142 10.35 -3.29 5.57
N ALA A 143 11.27 -3.21 4.60
CA ALA A 143 12.56 -2.56 4.76
C ALA A 143 12.40 -1.04 4.83
N ASP A 144 13.14 -0.40 5.73
CA ASP A 144 13.01 1.03 6.07
C ASP A 144 13.02 1.95 4.85
N TYR A 145 13.90 1.67 3.88
CA TYR A 145 14.03 2.43 2.63
C TYR A 145 12.85 2.28 1.67
N ASN A 146 12.07 1.20 1.78
CA ASN A 146 10.92 0.93 0.93
C ASN A 146 9.61 1.42 1.54
N ILE A 147 9.51 1.49 2.88
CA ILE A 147 8.29 1.95 3.57
C ILE A 147 7.82 3.30 3.02
N GLU A 148 8.70 4.29 2.97
CA GLU A 148 8.35 5.62 2.46
C GLU A 148 7.92 5.59 0.99
N ASN A 149 8.64 4.84 0.14
CA ASN A 149 8.33 4.74 -1.28
C ASN A 149 6.98 4.08 -1.54
N ILE A 150 6.64 3.07 -0.74
CA ILE A 150 5.35 2.39 -0.75
C ILE A 150 4.25 3.36 -0.33
N LEU A 151 4.41 4.05 0.79
CA LEU A 151 3.40 4.99 1.29
C LEU A 151 3.16 6.16 0.32
N LYS A 152 4.22 6.73 -0.27
CA LYS A 152 4.13 7.81 -1.29
C LYS A 152 3.35 7.40 -2.53
N ARG A 153 3.38 6.12 -2.90
CA ARG A 153 2.68 5.56 -4.07
C ARG A 153 1.35 4.89 -3.72
N SER A 154 0.98 4.88 -2.45
CA SER A 154 -0.30 4.38 -1.96
C SER A 154 -1.37 5.47 -2.01
N THR A 155 -2.65 5.07 -2.05
CA THR A 155 -3.79 5.98 -1.99
C THR A 155 -4.32 6.05 -0.57
N LEU A 156 -4.33 7.23 0.05
CA LEU A 156 -4.97 7.44 1.35
C LEU A 156 -6.49 7.35 1.19
N ILE A 157 -7.11 6.43 1.93
CA ILE A 157 -8.56 6.18 1.92
C ILE A 157 -9.24 6.91 3.07
N SER A 158 -8.65 6.87 4.26
CA SER A 158 -9.21 7.54 5.45
C SER A 158 -8.14 7.86 6.50
N LYS A 159 -8.48 8.85 7.33
CA LYS A 159 -7.71 9.27 8.50
C LYS A 159 -8.67 9.32 9.69
N THR A 160 -8.25 8.76 10.83
CA THR A 160 -9.00 8.79 12.09
C THR A 160 -8.08 9.28 13.20
N GLU A 161 -8.46 10.36 13.87
CA GLU A 161 -7.77 10.88 15.05
C GLU A 161 -8.50 10.39 16.30
N TYR A 162 -7.77 9.79 17.24
CA TYR A 162 -8.30 9.31 18.50
C TYR A 162 -8.14 10.36 19.61
N GLU A 163 -9.01 10.31 20.62
CA GLU A 163 -8.90 11.17 21.81
C GLU A 163 -7.60 10.94 22.60
N THR A 164 -6.98 9.77 22.44
CA THR A 164 -5.66 9.42 22.99
C THR A 164 -4.51 10.07 22.22
N GLY A 165 -4.79 10.92 21.23
CA GLY A 165 -3.80 11.60 20.42
C GLY A 165 -3.16 10.79 19.29
N ASN A 166 -3.37 9.47 19.28
CA ASN A 166 -2.96 8.62 18.16
C ASN A 166 -3.77 8.93 16.90
N THR A 167 -3.12 8.83 15.73
CA THR A 167 -3.77 8.99 14.44
C THR A 167 -3.57 7.74 13.59
N LEU A 168 -4.66 7.26 12.99
CA LEU A 168 -4.67 6.09 12.13
C LEU A 168 -4.96 6.49 10.68
N TYR A 169 -4.06 6.08 9.78
CA TYR A 169 -4.11 6.33 8.34
C TYR A 169 -4.33 5.01 7.61
N ASN A 170 -5.39 4.93 6.81
CA ASN A 170 -5.69 3.75 6.00
C ASN A 170 -5.34 4.02 4.54
N TYR A 171 -4.49 3.17 3.98
CA TYR A 171 -4.01 3.25 2.61
C TYR A 171 -4.40 2.00 1.81
N GLU A 172 -4.56 2.19 0.51
CA GLU A 172 -4.64 1.12 -0.48
C GLU A 172 -3.49 1.20 -1.49
N ILE A 173 -2.97 0.05 -1.89
CA ILE A 173 -1.92 -0.07 -2.91
C ILE A 173 -2.14 -1.30 -3.78
N THR A 174 -2.03 -1.12 -5.10
CA THR A 174 -2.18 -2.24 -6.05
C THR A 174 -0.94 -3.13 -6.05
N SER A 175 -1.12 -4.42 -6.34
CA SER A 175 0.00 -5.35 -6.44
C SER A 175 0.98 -4.95 -7.56
N ASN A 176 0.49 -4.35 -8.65
CA ASN A 176 1.34 -3.76 -9.69
C ASN A 176 2.24 -2.63 -9.16
N THR A 177 1.71 -1.78 -8.29
CA THR A 177 2.51 -0.70 -7.70
C THR A 177 3.60 -1.25 -6.80
N ILE A 178 3.28 -2.25 -5.97
CA ILE A 178 4.26 -2.95 -5.13
C ILE A 178 5.35 -3.56 -6.01
N ASP A 179 4.97 -4.36 -7.01
CA ASP A 179 5.92 -5.05 -7.90
C ASP A 179 6.83 -4.06 -8.64
N SER A 180 6.28 -2.93 -9.08
CA SER A 180 7.03 -1.84 -9.70
C SER A 180 8.04 -1.18 -8.75
N ILE A 181 7.75 -1.09 -7.44
CA ILE A 181 8.69 -0.54 -6.45
C ILE A 181 9.82 -1.53 -6.20
N LEU A 182 9.49 -2.82 -6.02
CA LEU A 182 10.45 -3.82 -5.58
C LEU A 182 11.31 -4.38 -6.72
N ASN A 183 10.70 -4.63 -7.87
CA ASN A 183 11.30 -5.38 -8.98
C ASN A 183 11.48 -4.52 -10.25
N GLY A 184 10.95 -3.29 -10.28
CA GLY A 184 11.00 -2.42 -11.45
C GLY A 184 10.14 -2.89 -12.63
N THR A 185 9.31 -3.91 -12.42
CA THR A 185 8.42 -4.51 -13.41
C THR A 185 7.04 -3.88 -13.37
N ASN A 186 6.34 -3.90 -14.51
CA ASN A 186 4.96 -3.43 -14.59
C ASN A 186 4.11 -4.61 -15.05
N ILE A 187 3.15 -4.97 -14.22
CA ILE A 187 2.32 -6.16 -14.38
C ILE A 187 0.88 -5.71 -14.60
N ASP A 188 0.26 -6.26 -15.63
CA ASP A 188 -1.15 -6.01 -15.93
C ASP A 188 -1.98 -7.08 -15.22
N ILE A 189 -2.36 -6.78 -13.98
CA ILE A 189 -3.24 -7.62 -13.17
C ILE A 189 -4.42 -6.79 -12.70
N ALA A 190 -5.63 -7.35 -12.85
CA ALA A 190 -6.82 -6.82 -12.24
C ALA A 190 -6.93 -7.45 -10.84
N ASP A 191 -6.49 -6.72 -9.83
CA ASP A 191 -6.37 -7.22 -8.47
C ASP A 191 -7.17 -6.36 -7.47
N ILE A 192 -7.57 -6.99 -6.35
CA ILE A 192 -8.11 -6.25 -5.21
C ILE A 192 -6.92 -5.51 -4.58
N PRO A 193 -7.03 -4.19 -4.27
CA PRO A 193 -5.93 -3.49 -3.62
C PRO A 193 -5.52 -4.15 -2.30
N ASN A 194 -4.22 -4.13 -2.03
CA ASN A 194 -3.66 -4.46 -0.71
C ASN A 194 -3.91 -3.27 0.22
N SER A 195 -4.00 -3.52 1.53
CA SER A 195 -4.19 -2.44 2.51
C SER A 195 -2.96 -2.25 3.39
N ILE A 196 -2.72 -0.99 3.76
CA ILE A 196 -1.69 -0.60 4.73
C ILE A 196 -2.37 0.31 5.75
N ILE A 197 -2.23 -0.03 7.03
CA ILE A 197 -2.72 0.79 8.14
C ILE A 197 -1.52 1.28 8.91
N LEU A 198 -1.38 2.59 9.03
CA LEU A 198 -0.30 3.25 9.72
C LEU A 198 -0.87 3.98 10.94
N GLU A 199 -0.24 3.78 12.09
CA GLU A 199 -0.61 4.44 13.34
C GLU A 199 0.55 5.33 13.80
N SER A 200 0.28 6.62 14.00
CA SER A 200 1.20 7.57 14.62
C SER A 200 0.75 7.92 16.03
N ASN A 201 1.71 8.31 16.87
CA ASN A 201 1.46 8.83 18.21
C ASN A 201 1.15 10.35 18.19
N GLU A 202 1.05 10.95 19.38
CA GLU A 202 0.84 12.40 19.60
C GLU A 202 1.95 13.28 19.02
N ASP A 203 3.16 12.76 18.88
CA ASP A 203 4.31 13.47 18.30
C ASP A 203 4.41 13.29 16.77
N ASP A 204 3.35 12.73 16.16
CA ASP A 204 3.24 12.34 14.76
C ASP A 204 4.21 11.21 14.34
N GLU A 205 4.94 10.59 15.27
CA GLU A 205 5.88 9.51 14.97
C GLU A 205 5.14 8.20 14.72
N VAL A 206 5.51 7.50 13.64
CA VAL A 206 4.91 6.21 13.29
C VAL A 206 5.35 5.12 14.24
N VAL A 207 4.40 4.57 14.99
CA VAL A 207 4.63 3.53 16.00
C VAL A 207 4.13 2.15 15.58
N LYS A 208 3.29 2.07 14.54
CA LYS A 208 2.79 0.79 14.03
C LYS A 208 2.45 0.85 12.55
N ILE A 209 2.79 -0.22 11.83
CA ILE A 209 2.37 -0.44 10.45
C ILE A 209 1.79 -1.85 10.33
N THR A 210 0.58 -1.95 9.79
CA THR A 210 -0.10 -3.20 9.48
C THR A 210 -0.28 -3.31 7.98
N TYR A 211 0.24 -4.38 7.38
CA TYR A 211 0.10 -4.69 5.98
C TYR A 211 -0.84 -5.88 5.80
N ASN A 212 -1.83 -5.76 4.91
CA ASN A 212 -2.55 -6.90 4.36
C ASN A 212 -2.21 -7.02 2.88
N LEU A 213 -1.34 -7.99 2.55
CA LEU A 213 -0.73 -8.14 1.23
C LEU A 213 -1.28 -9.35 0.48
N SER A 214 -2.48 -9.82 0.84
CA SER A 214 -3.02 -11.09 0.31
C SER A 214 -3.13 -11.10 -1.22
N SER A 215 -3.45 -9.96 -1.82
CA SER A 215 -3.51 -9.82 -3.27
C SER A 215 -2.13 -9.99 -3.91
N TYR A 216 -1.13 -9.28 -3.38
CA TYR A 216 0.25 -9.35 -3.86
C TYR A 216 0.88 -10.72 -3.61
N ALA A 217 0.66 -11.31 -2.43
CA ALA A 217 1.11 -12.65 -2.08
C ALA A 217 0.53 -13.72 -3.00
N THR A 218 -0.76 -13.62 -3.32
CA THR A 218 -1.41 -14.53 -4.27
C THR A 218 -0.78 -14.45 -5.66
N TYR A 219 -0.43 -13.23 -6.09
CA TYR A 219 0.28 -13.01 -7.35
C TYR A 219 1.66 -13.67 -7.36
N ILE A 220 2.52 -13.37 -6.38
CA ILE A 220 3.91 -13.89 -6.39
C ILE A 220 3.98 -15.40 -6.18
N ASN A 221 3.06 -15.98 -5.40
CA ASN A 221 3.05 -17.42 -5.10
C ASN A 221 2.29 -18.23 -6.16
N ASN A 222 1.56 -17.57 -7.06
CA ASN A 222 0.66 -18.20 -8.02
C ASN A 222 -0.35 -19.17 -7.35
N ALA A 223 -0.79 -18.82 -6.14
CA ALA A 223 -1.71 -19.61 -5.34
C ALA A 223 -2.42 -18.71 -4.31
N PRO A 224 -3.71 -18.95 -3.98
CA PRO A 224 -4.41 -18.17 -2.96
C PRO A 224 -3.63 -18.14 -1.65
N THR A 225 -3.15 -16.95 -1.28
CA THR A 225 -2.32 -16.74 -0.08
C THR A 225 -2.91 -15.60 0.71
N THR A 226 -3.26 -15.85 1.97
CA THR A 226 -3.60 -14.78 2.91
C THR A 226 -2.35 -14.39 3.68
N ILE A 227 -2.12 -13.08 3.81
CA ILE A 227 -1.03 -12.56 4.61
C ILE A 227 -1.40 -11.28 5.34
N SER A 228 -1.03 -11.23 6.62
CA SER A 228 -0.97 -10.02 7.43
C SER A 228 0.42 -9.89 8.05
N ILE A 229 0.99 -8.69 8.00
CA ILE A 229 2.24 -8.36 8.70
C ILE A 229 1.96 -7.16 9.60
N ILE A 230 2.17 -7.29 10.91
CA ILE A 230 2.01 -6.21 11.87
C ILE A 230 3.37 -5.91 12.46
N ILE A 231 3.84 -4.66 12.33
CA ILE A 231 5.10 -4.20 12.92
C ILE A 231 4.77 -3.09 13.90
N THR A 232 5.28 -3.18 15.12
CA THR A 232 5.25 -2.10 16.10
C THR A 232 6.67 -1.66 16.42
N TYR A 233 6.85 -0.37 16.64
CA TYR A 233 8.13 0.28 16.88
C TYR A 233 8.11 1.03 18.20
N SER A 234 9.23 1.05 18.90
CA SER A 234 9.39 1.72 20.19
C SER A 234 10.86 2.02 20.46
N ASN A 235 11.15 2.75 21.55
CA ASN A 235 12.53 3.03 22.02
C ASN A 235 13.42 3.66 20.92
N PHE A 236 12.86 4.61 20.18
CA PHE A 236 13.57 5.27 19.08
C PHE A 236 14.80 6.03 19.60
N GLY A 237 15.97 5.74 19.05
CA GLY A 237 17.24 6.40 19.44
C GLY A 237 17.80 5.94 20.78
N GLU A 238 17.19 4.95 21.44
CA GLU A 238 17.57 4.45 22.76
C GLU A 238 18.30 3.10 22.72
N ILE A 239 18.45 2.49 21.53
CA ILE A 239 19.10 1.19 21.38
C ILE A 239 20.62 1.36 21.42
N GLU A 240 21.26 0.67 22.37
CA GLU A 240 22.72 0.61 22.45
C GLU A 240 23.31 -0.12 21.23
N ASN A 241 24.57 0.18 20.90
CA ASN A 241 25.20 -0.41 19.72
C ASN A 241 25.28 -1.94 19.81
N ILE A 242 24.73 -2.60 18.81
CA ILE A 242 24.70 -4.05 18.69
C ILE A 242 26.10 -4.58 18.27
N GLU A 243 26.61 -5.55 19.01
CA GLU A 243 27.88 -6.23 18.71
C GLU A 243 27.67 -7.32 17.64
N VAL A 244 28.63 -7.44 16.70
CA VAL A 244 28.58 -8.51 15.70
C VAL A 244 28.98 -9.82 16.39
N PRO A 245 28.17 -10.89 16.30
CA PRO A 245 28.48 -12.14 16.97
C PRO A 245 29.76 -12.76 16.42
N GLU A 246 30.61 -13.28 17.31
CA GLU A 246 31.80 -14.04 16.93
C GLU A 246 31.39 -15.35 16.22
N SER A 247 32.14 -15.70 15.17
CA SER A 247 31.92 -16.87 14.32
C SER A 247 32.36 -18.19 14.96
#